data_AF-A0AA42PPM9-F1
#
_entry.id   AF-A0AA42PPM9-F1
#
_cell.length_a   1.000
_cell.length_b   1.000
_cell.length_c   1.000
_cell.angle_alpha   90.00
_cell.angle_beta   90.00
_cell.angle_gamma   90.00
#
_symmetry.space_group_name_H-M   'P 1'
#
loop_
_entity.id
_entity.type
_entity.pdbx_description
1 polymer ?
#
loop_
_entity_poly.entity_id
_entity_poly.type
_entity_poly.pdbx_seq_one_letter_code
_entity_poly.pdbx_strand_id
1 'polypeptide(L)'
;MASRAPLFPTRVSYRAFGRQFGHGEQALLAAIRQLREPGLRAEGLIGLGDLGLDRQGCDAFLGLLPLLTTPSAPIDLLRPGSPFIAASELDLLVCLLRIAQWRRARPRADDPLAPLRLQLARCAQAVQAANLHLRPRSLSPVGLRLLDPAGWHRQR
;
A
#
# COMPACT_ATOMS: atom_id res chain seq x y z
N MET A 1 -3.12 -6.48 36.11
CA MET A 1 -2.42 -6.97 34.90
C MET A 1 -3.10 -6.35 33.68
N ALA A 2 -2.50 -5.32 33.08
CA ALA A 2 -3.09 -4.62 31.95
C ALA A 2 -3.03 -5.51 30.70
N SER A 3 -4.21 -5.91 30.21
CA SER A 3 -4.36 -6.63 28.95
C SER A 3 -3.86 -5.74 27.81
N ARG A 4 -2.62 -5.97 27.36
CA ARG A 4 -2.04 -5.34 26.17
C ARG A 4 -2.83 -5.84 24.96
N ALA A 5 -3.70 -4.99 24.43
CA ALA A 5 -4.44 -5.24 23.21
C ALA A 5 -3.50 -5.77 22.09
N PRO A 6 -3.94 -6.72 21.26
CA PRO A 6 -3.09 -7.27 20.21
C PRO A 6 -2.59 -6.14 19.30
N LEU A 7 -1.27 -6.07 19.14
CA LEU A 7 -0.54 -5.08 18.34
C LEU A 7 -0.67 -5.29 16.81
N PHE A 8 -1.67 -6.05 16.37
CA PHE A 8 -2.21 -5.94 15.02
C PHE A 8 -3.51 -5.17 15.17
N PRO A 9 -3.76 -4.11 14.40
CA PRO A 9 -5.05 -3.42 14.46
C PRO A 9 -6.12 -4.38 13.91
N THR A 10 -6.69 -5.22 14.78
CA THR A 10 -7.85 -6.08 14.48
C THR A 10 -9.14 -5.27 14.40
N ARG A 11 -9.13 -4.00 14.80
CA ARG A 11 -10.26 -3.09 14.61
C ARG A 11 -10.14 -2.36 13.28
N VAL A 12 -10.61 -3.04 12.25
CA VAL A 12 -11.00 -2.43 10.97
C VAL A 12 -12.32 -1.72 11.24
N SER A 13 -12.29 -0.39 11.31
CA SER A 13 -13.52 0.37 11.46
C SER A 13 -14.22 0.42 10.10
N TYR A 14 -15.47 -0.03 10.02
CA TYR A 14 -16.33 0.03 8.83
C TYR A 14 -16.88 1.43 8.53
N ARG A 15 -16.32 2.49 9.11
CA ARG A 15 -16.80 3.85 8.95
C ARG A 15 -15.73 4.75 8.33
N ALA A 16 -15.88 5.03 7.04
CA ALA A 16 -15.80 6.38 6.49
C ALA A 16 -16.15 6.38 4.99
N PHE A 17 -17.43 6.21 4.66
CA PHE A 17 -17.93 6.74 3.38
C PHE A 17 -17.98 8.27 3.50
N GLY A 18 -17.34 8.99 2.56
CA GLY A 18 -17.50 10.43 2.40
C GLY A 18 -16.36 11.36 2.87
N ARG A 19 -15.20 10.86 3.31
CA ARG A 19 -14.07 11.76 3.68
C ARG A 19 -13.14 12.05 2.49
N GLN A 20 -13.09 13.33 2.09
CA GLN A 20 -12.19 13.86 1.06
C GLN A 20 -10.73 13.50 1.34
N PHE A 21 -9.94 13.19 0.31
CA PHE A 21 -8.50 12.95 0.40
C PHE A 21 -7.71 14.22 0.73
N GLY A 22 -6.58 14.07 1.41
CA GLY A 22 -5.67 15.17 1.72
C GLY A 22 -4.76 15.41 0.54
N HIS A 23 -4.10 16.56 0.49
CA HIS A 23 -3.28 16.94 -0.66
C HIS A 23 -2.19 15.89 -0.98
N GLY A 24 -1.44 15.43 0.03
CA GLY A 24 -0.42 14.38 -0.16
C GLY A 24 -0.99 13.02 -0.58
N GLU A 25 -2.17 12.64 -0.08
CA GLU A 25 -2.86 11.41 -0.52
C GLU A 25 -3.28 11.52 -2.00
N GLN A 26 -3.85 12.67 -2.40
CA GLN A 26 -4.28 12.92 -3.78
C GLN A 26 -3.10 12.95 -4.74
N ALA A 27 -2.02 13.65 -4.37
CA ALA A 27 -0.80 13.74 -5.16
C ALA A 27 -0.14 12.37 -5.32
N LEU A 28 -0.08 11.56 -4.24
CA LEU A 28 0.46 10.21 -4.31
C LEU A 28 -0.38 9.32 -5.25
N LEU A 29 -1.71 9.38 -5.16
CA LEU A 29 -2.59 8.65 -6.07
C LEU A 29 -2.42 9.11 -7.52
N ALA A 30 -2.33 10.43 -7.76
CA ALA A 30 -2.11 10.98 -9.09
C ALA A 30 -0.77 10.49 -9.69
N ALA A 31 0.31 10.53 -8.91
CA ALA A 31 1.62 10.04 -9.32
C ALA A 31 1.60 8.53 -9.65
N ILE A 32 0.95 7.71 -8.82
CA ILE A 32 0.80 6.27 -9.08
C ILE A 32 0.01 6.02 -10.38
N ARG A 33 -1.06 6.78 -10.62
CA ARG A 33 -1.84 6.68 -11.87
C ARG A 33 -0.98 7.04 -13.08
N GLN A 34 -0.21 8.12 -13.00
CA GLN A 34 0.72 8.54 -14.06
C GLN A 34 1.80 7.50 -14.34
N LEU A 35 2.37 6.87 -13.30
CA LEU A 35 3.38 5.82 -13.46
C LEU A 35 2.87 4.58 -14.21
N ARG A 36 1.57 4.29 -14.12
CA ARG A 36 0.96 3.17 -14.87
C ARG A 36 0.92 3.43 -16.36
N GLU A 37 0.74 4.68 -16.76
CA GLU A 37 0.69 5.10 -18.15
C GLU A 37 2.11 5.29 -18.69
N PRO A 38 2.58 4.49 -19.67
CA PRO A 38 3.96 4.55 -20.14
C PRO A 38 4.41 5.96 -20.56
N GLY A 39 3.50 6.73 -21.17
CA GLY A 39 3.76 8.10 -21.63
C GLY A 39 3.74 9.17 -20.54
N LEU A 40 3.29 8.85 -19.32
CA LEU A 40 3.25 9.77 -18.17
C LEU A 40 4.20 9.35 -17.03
N ARG A 41 5.08 8.37 -17.28
CA ARG A 41 5.96 7.81 -16.25
C ARG A 41 6.94 8.83 -15.70
N ALA A 42 7.46 9.71 -16.55
CA ALA A 42 8.40 10.74 -16.12
C ALA A 42 7.73 11.72 -15.15
N GLU A 43 6.51 12.16 -15.50
CA GLU A 43 5.66 13.02 -14.70
C GLU A 43 5.28 12.36 -13.37
N GLY A 44 4.95 11.07 -13.40
CA GLY A 44 4.67 10.30 -12.19
C GLY A 44 5.88 10.21 -11.26
N LEU A 45 7.09 10.02 -11.79
CA LEU A 45 8.33 9.99 -11.01
C LEU A 45 8.66 11.36 -10.40
N ILE A 46 8.47 12.43 -11.17
CA ILE A 46 8.61 13.81 -10.67
C ILE A 46 7.62 14.05 -9.54
N GLY A 47 6.35 13.68 -9.72
CA GLY A 47 5.32 13.82 -8.70
C GLY A 47 5.61 13.04 -7.42
N LEU A 48 6.24 11.85 -7.52
CA LEU A 48 6.74 11.13 -6.33
C LEU A 48 7.92 11.87 -5.66
N GLY A 49 8.85 12.42 -6.45
CA GLY A 49 9.95 13.24 -5.94
C GLY A 49 9.46 14.50 -5.21
N ASP A 50 8.46 15.19 -5.75
CA ASP A 50 7.85 16.38 -5.17
C ASP A 50 7.15 16.09 -3.83
N LEU A 51 6.71 14.84 -3.64
CA LEU A 51 6.19 14.34 -2.38
C LEU A 51 7.28 14.01 -1.35
N GLY A 52 8.55 14.20 -1.70
CA GLY A 52 9.70 13.92 -0.85
C GLY A 52 10.14 12.46 -0.86
N LEU A 53 9.68 11.63 -1.80
CA LEU A 53 10.22 10.28 -1.96
C LEU A 53 11.62 10.36 -2.57
N ASP A 54 12.55 9.64 -1.97
CA ASP A 54 13.88 9.46 -2.52
C ASP A 54 13.86 8.49 -3.71
N ARG A 55 15.02 8.32 -4.37
CA ARG A 55 15.16 7.42 -5.50
C ARG A 55 14.74 5.98 -5.18
N GLN A 56 15.10 5.50 -3.98
CA GLN A 56 14.72 4.15 -3.54
C GLN A 56 13.20 4.02 -3.38
N GLY A 57 12.54 5.06 -2.88
CA GLY A 57 11.10 5.16 -2.81
C GLY A 57 10.45 5.15 -4.18
N CYS A 58 10.94 5.96 -5.10
CA CYS A 58 10.45 5.97 -6.49
C CYS A 58 10.60 4.58 -7.15
N ASP A 59 11.77 3.95 -7.01
CA ASP A 59 12.01 2.59 -7.51
C ASP A 59 11.07 1.56 -6.84
N ALA A 60 10.74 1.75 -5.57
CA ALA A 60 9.77 0.91 -4.87
C ALA A 60 8.36 1.04 -5.48
N PHE A 61 7.91 2.25 -5.80
CA PHE A 61 6.62 2.43 -6.47
C PHE A 61 6.62 1.90 -7.90
N LEU A 62 7.72 2.02 -8.64
CA LEU A 62 7.87 1.38 -9.96
C LEU A 62 7.77 -0.14 -9.88
N GLY A 63 8.49 -0.77 -8.95
CA GLY A 63 8.45 -2.23 -8.78
C GLY A 63 7.11 -2.76 -8.26
N LEU A 64 6.24 -1.89 -7.73
CA LEU A 64 4.89 -2.25 -7.34
C LEU A 64 3.96 -2.45 -8.56
N LEU A 65 4.14 -1.67 -9.63
CA LEU A 65 3.19 -1.63 -10.75
C LEU A 65 3.02 -2.99 -11.45
N PRO A 66 4.09 -3.73 -11.80
CA PRO A 66 3.94 -5.04 -12.45
C PRO A 66 3.17 -6.03 -11.56
N LEU A 67 3.38 -5.96 -10.25
CA LEU A 67 2.73 -6.82 -9.26
C LEU A 67 1.24 -6.52 -9.12
N LEU A 68 0.83 -5.27 -9.37
CA LEU A 68 -0.59 -4.87 -9.42
C LEU A 68 -1.26 -5.25 -10.74
N THR A 69 -0.51 -5.38 -11.83
CA THR A 69 -1.03 -5.73 -13.16
C THR A 69 -1.05 -7.24 -13.44
N THR A 70 -0.45 -8.06 -12.59
CA THR A 70 -0.29 -9.50 -12.83
C THR A 70 -1.65 -10.21 -12.69
N PRO A 71 -2.19 -10.85 -13.75
CA PRO A 71 -3.49 -11.53 -13.71
C PRO A 71 -3.48 -12.84 -12.93
N SER A 72 -2.29 -13.37 -12.62
CA SER A 72 -2.06 -14.68 -11.99
C SER A 72 -1.72 -14.62 -10.50
N ALA A 73 -1.87 -13.45 -9.86
CA ALA A 73 -1.75 -13.41 -8.41
C ALA A 73 -2.87 -14.30 -7.81
N PRO A 74 -2.64 -15.01 -6.69
CA PRO A 74 -3.66 -15.68 -5.89
C PRO A 74 -4.54 -14.67 -5.12
N ILE A 75 -4.90 -13.62 -5.86
CA ILE A 75 -5.90 -12.62 -5.61
C ILE A 75 -6.89 -12.84 -6.75
N ASP A 76 -7.73 -13.88 -6.65
CA ASP A 76 -8.89 -14.08 -7.53
C ASP A 76 -9.88 -12.88 -7.52
N LEU A 77 -9.56 -11.83 -6.77
CA LEU A 77 -10.30 -10.58 -6.60
C LEU A 77 -9.86 -9.46 -7.56
N LEU A 78 -8.78 -9.62 -8.34
CA LEU A 78 -8.32 -8.63 -9.32
C LEU A 78 -8.28 -9.25 -10.72
N ARG A 79 -9.46 -9.47 -11.32
CA ARG A 79 -9.54 -9.98 -12.70
C ARG A 79 -8.82 -9.04 -13.69
N PRO A 80 -8.19 -9.57 -14.75
CA PRO A 80 -7.73 -8.75 -15.86
C PRO A 80 -8.92 -8.01 -16.50
N GLY A 81 -8.78 -6.69 -16.71
CA GLY A 81 -9.85 -5.80 -17.19
C GLY A 81 -10.69 -5.15 -16.09
N SER A 82 -10.36 -5.36 -14.82
CA SER A 82 -11.14 -4.83 -13.71
C SER A 82 -10.83 -3.33 -13.42
N PRO A 83 -11.82 -2.44 -13.27
CA PRO A 83 -11.64 -1.00 -13.01
C PRO A 83 -11.14 -0.68 -11.58
N PHE A 84 -10.48 -1.63 -10.93
CA PHE A 84 -10.38 -1.77 -9.47
C PHE A 84 -9.53 -0.74 -8.74
N ILE A 85 -8.88 0.18 -9.43
CA ILE A 85 -8.17 1.31 -8.82
C ILE A 85 -9.08 2.18 -7.96
N ALA A 86 -10.36 2.38 -8.34
CA ALA A 86 -11.26 3.23 -7.56
C ALA A 86 -11.56 2.67 -6.14
N ALA A 87 -11.54 1.34 -5.97
CA ALA A 87 -11.71 0.68 -4.67
C ALA A 87 -10.37 0.26 -4.03
N SER A 88 -9.32 0.01 -4.83
CA SER A 88 -8.01 -0.51 -4.39
C SER A 88 -6.94 0.55 -4.12
N GLU A 89 -7.08 1.78 -4.62
CA GLU A 89 -6.18 2.89 -4.26
C GLU A 89 -6.29 3.25 -2.79
N LEU A 90 -7.53 3.23 -2.29
CA LEU A 90 -7.82 3.37 -0.88
C LEU A 90 -7.17 2.25 -0.08
N ASP A 91 -7.32 1.00 -0.53
CA ASP A 91 -6.67 -0.14 0.13
C ASP A 91 -5.16 -0.02 0.09
N LEU A 92 -4.57 0.46 -1.02
CA LEU A 92 -3.15 0.69 -1.14
C LEU A 92 -2.67 1.73 -0.13
N LEU A 93 -3.30 2.92 -0.08
CA LEU A 93 -2.93 3.96 0.88
C LEU A 93 -3.05 3.47 2.33
N VAL A 94 -4.12 2.74 2.65
CA VAL A 94 -4.30 2.20 4.01
C VAL A 94 -3.30 1.10 4.30
N CYS A 95 -2.98 0.23 3.33
CA CYS A 95 -1.93 -0.77 3.47
C CYS A 95 -0.57 -0.12 3.73
N LEU A 96 -0.21 0.92 2.97
CA LEU A 96 1.03 1.68 3.18
C LEU A 96 1.09 2.28 4.59
N LEU A 97 0.01 2.94 5.02
CA LEU A 97 -0.09 3.48 6.37
C LEU A 97 0.07 2.41 7.45
N ARG A 98 -0.62 1.27 7.29
CA ARG A 98 -0.61 0.19 8.29
C ARG A 98 0.74 -0.51 8.35
N ILE A 99 1.36 -0.76 7.20
CA ILE A 99 2.68 -1.40 7.14
C ILE A 99 3.75 -0.45 7.68
N ALA A 100 3.67 0.86 7.42
CA ALA A 100 4.57 1.85 8.01
C ALA A 100 4.51 1.86 9.56
N GLN A 101 3.35 1.53 10.15
CA GLN A 101 3.20 1.38 11.60
C GLN A 101 3.82 0.06 12.11
N TRP A 102 3.99 -0.94 11.26
CA TRP A 102 4.54 -2.24 11.61
C TRP A 102 6.06 -2.23 11.54
N ARG A 103 6.68 -1.61 12.55
CA ARG A 103 8.14 -1.63 12.72
C ARG A 103 8.65 -3.08 12.64
N ARG A 104 9.58 -3.34 11.70
CA ARG A 104 10.26 -4.64 11.50
C ARG A 104 9.37 -5.81 11.04
N ALA A 105 8.20 -5.54 10.45
CA ALA A 105 7.44 -6.59 9.78
C ALA A 105 8.12 -6.98 8.45
N ARG A 106 8.22 -8.29 8.19
CA ARG A 106 8.68 -8.85 6.92
C ARG A 106 7.65 -9.85 6.40
N PRO A 107 7.38 -9.91 5.09
CA PRO A 107 6.52 -10.97 4.56
C PRO A 107 7.14 -12.34 4.83
N ARG A 108 6.30 -13.36 5.02
CA ARG A 108 6.80 -14.73 5.10
C ARG A 108 7.21 -15.22 3.71
N ALA A 109 8.24 -16.05 3.62
CA ALA A 109 8.77 -16.52 2.35
C ALA A 109 7.87 -17.58 1.67
N ASP A 110 7.12 -18.32 2.47
CA ASP A 110 6.15 -19.34 2.05
C ASP A 110 4.78 -18.77 1.65
N ASP A 111 4.59 -17.46 1.83
CA ASP A 111 3.34 -16.79 1.49
C ASP A 111 3.26 -16.50 -0.02
N PRO A 112 2.16 -16.84 -0.69
CA PRO A 112 2.04 -16.64 -2.13
C PRO A 112 1.93 -15.15 -2.53
N LEU A 113 1.67 -14.25 -1.59
CA LEU A 113 1.68 -12.80 -1.78
C LEU A 113 2.99 -12.15 -1.32
N ALA A 114 4.01 -12.93 -0.97
CA ALA A 114 5.28 -12.43 -0.44
C ALA A 114 5.94 -11.36 -1.33
N PRO A 115 6.00 -11.49 -2.68
CA PRO A 115 6.57 -10.46 -3.53
C PRO A 115 5.81 -9.13 -3.44
N LEU A 116 4.47 -9.19 -3.45
CA LEU A 116 3.61 -8.01 -3.34
C LEU A 116 3.76 -7.34 -1.97
N ARG A 117 3.73 -8.13 -0.89
CA ARG A 117 3.88 -7.62 0.48
C ARG A 117 5.25 -7.02 0.74
N LEU A 118 6.31 -7.61 0.18
CA LEU A 118 7.66 -7.04 0.25
C LEU A 118 7.69 -5.66 -0.41
N GLN A 119 7.08 -5.53 -1.58
CA GLN A 119 7.07 -4.27 -2.30
C GLN A 119 6.21 -3.22 -1.59
N LEU A 120 5.05 -3.60 -1.07
CA LEU A 120 4.23 -2.73 -0.22
C LEU A 120 5.00 -2.25 1.02
N ALA A 121 5.83 -3.11 1.63
CA ALA A 121 6.66 -2.72 2.76
C ALA A 121 7.75 -1.69 2.36
N ARG A 122 8.38 -1.84 1.19
CA ARG A 122 9.33 -0.85 0.66
C ARG A 122 8.66 0.49 0.38
N CYS A 123 7.49 0.47 -0.27
CA CYS A 123 6.71 1.69 -0.50
C CYS A 123 6.28 2.35 0.82
N ALA A 124 5.87 1.56 1.82
CA ALA A 124 5.49 2.07 3.14
C ALA A 124 6.66 2.73 3.88
N GLN A 125 7.86 2.16 3.77
CA GLN A 125 9.09 2.77 4.29
C GLN A 125 9.40 4.09 3.61
N ALA A 126 9.25 4.18 2.28
CA ALA A 126 9.44 5.43 1.55
C ALA A 126 8.44 6.51 1.94
N VAL A 127 7.15 6.16 2.04
CA VAL A 127 6.09 7.06 2.53
C VAL A 127 6.40 7.55 3.95
N GLN A 128 6.88 6.66 4.82
CA GLN A 128 7.26 7.01 6.18
C GLN A 128 8.48 7.94 6.21
N ALA A 129 9.51 7.67 5.39
CA ALA A 129 10.71 8.49 5.29
C ALA A 129 10.41 9.90 4.73
N ALA A 130 9.49 10.00 3.78
CA ALA A 130 8.99 11.25 3.22
C ALA A 130 8.03 12.02 4.16
N ASN A 131 7.75 11.50 5.36
CA ASN A 131 6.77 12.06 6.31
C ASN A 131 5.38 12.31 5.68
N LEU A 132 4.98 11.45 4.74
CA LEU A 132 3.67 11.56 4.11
C LEU A 132 2.58 11.11 5.09
N HIS A 133 1.75 12.07 5.51
CA HIS A 133 0.69 11.86 6.47
C HIS A 133 -0.52 11.20 5.82
N LEU A 134 -0.53 9.86 5.78
CA LEU A 134 -1.67 9.08 5.33
C LEU A 134 -2.69 8.93 6.47
N ARG A 135 -3.97 9.15 6.19
CA ARG A 135 -5.02 9.07 7.21
C ARG A 135 -5.55 7.64 7.37
N PRO A 136 -5.92 7.23 8.59
CA PRO A 136 -6.56 5.93 8.81
C PRO A 136 -7.90 5.85 8.07
N ARG A 137 -8.12 4.77 7.32
CA ARG A 137 -9.40 4.47 6.67
C ARG A 137 -9.77 2.99 6.80
N SER A 138 -11.02 2.68 6.45
CA SER A 138 -11.53 1.31 6.30
C SER A 138 -10.83 0.61 5.13
N LEU A 139 -10.70 -0.71 5.24
CA LEU A 139 -10.18 -1.57 4.18
C LEU A 139 -11.31 -2.37 3.54
N SER A 140 -11.20 -2.62 2.24
CA SER A 140 -11.97 -3.67 1.58
C SER A 140 -11.43 -5.06 1.95
N PRO A 141 -12.15 -6.15 1.62
CA PRO A 141 -11.64 -7.51 1.78
C PRO A 141 -10.27 -7.76 1.14
N VAL A 142 -9.96 -7.08 0.03
CA VAL A 142 -8.65 -7.16 -0.65
C VAL A 142 -7.56 -6.57 0.25
N GLY A 143 -7.78 -5.36 0.76
CA GLY A 143 -6.86 -4.69 1.68
C GLY A 143 -6.64 -5.49 2.98
N LEU A 144 -7.67 -6.16 3.48
CA LEU A 144 -7.54 -7.05 4.65
C LEU A 144 -6.65 -8.26 4.36
N ARG A 145 -6.78 -8.87 3.17
CA ARG A 145 -5.94 -10.01 2.79
C ARG A 145 -4.47 -9.62 2.66
N LEU A 146 -4.17 -8.42 2.15
CA LEU A 146 -2.80 -7.92 2.06
C LEU A 146 -2.17 -7.73 3.44
N LEU A 147 -2.97 -7.33 4.43
CA LEU A 147 -2.56 -7.14 5.82
C LEU A 147 -2.78 -8.38 6.71
N ASP A 148 -3.12 -9.54 6.13
CA ASP A 148 -3.38 -10.76 6.89
C ASP A 148 -2.14 -11.14 7.73
N PRO A 149 -2.23 -11.14 9.07
CA PRO A 149 -1.11 -11.43 9.95
C PRO A 149 -0.42 -12.77 9.67
N ALA A 150 -1.15 -13.75 9.12
CA ALA A 150 -0.63 -15.08 8.86
C ALA A 150 0.56 -15.09 7.90
N GLY A 151 0.63 -14.14 6.97
CA GLY A 151 1.75 -14.07 6.03
C GLY A 151 2.71 -12.91 6.26
N TRP A 152 2.79 -12.42 7.50
CA TRP A 152 3.88 -11.58 7.99
C TRP A 152 4.63 -12.26 9.15
N HIS A 153 5.94 -12.06 9.20
CA HIS A 153 6.79 -12.32 10.35
C HIS A 153 7.03 -11.03 11.13
N ARG A 154 7.10 -11.16 12.46
CA ARG A 154 7.60 -10.12 13.35
C ARG A 154 9.03 -10.48 13.73
N GLN A 155 10.00 -9.67 13.31
CA GLN A 155 11.29 -9.69 13.98
C GLN A 155 11.10 -8.95 15.31
N ARG A 156 11.27 -9.68 16.42
CA ARG A 156 11.36 -9.06 17.76
C ARG A 156 12.56 -8.12 17.79
#